data_AF-A0A921ZRA8-F1
#
_entry.id   AF-A0A921ZRA8-F1
#
_cell.length_a   1.000
_cell.length_b   1.000
_cell.length_c   1.000
_cell.angle_alpha   90.00
_cell.angle_beta   90.00
_cell.angle_gamma   90.00
#
_symmetry.space_group_name_H-M   'P 1'
#
loop_
_entity.id
_entity.type
_entity.pdbx_description
1 polymer ?
#
loop_
_entity_poly.entity_id
_entity_poly.type
_entity_poly.pdbx_seq_one_letter_code
_entity_poly.pdbx_strand_id
1 'polypeptide(L)'
;MVCRSTGGRTRASTHRENRFIVSTSLRNVFLTSVKKELNEVRGAKASARIIGRRLKKPEITSYRPTNGPKLSAAHRQARMSFGREHLNRTEEQWAFIFFSDECKTCLTGADGPRRVYRRCGERYA
;
A
#
# COMPACT_ATOMS: atom_id res chain seq x y z
N MET A 1 -7.48 29.31 41.06
CA MET A 1 -7.07 27.95 40.66
C MET A 1 -6.02 28.06 39.58
N VAL A 2 -4.76 27.73 39.86
CA VAL A 2 -3.68 27.79 38.87
C VAL A 2 -3.66 26.46 38.11
N CYS A 3 -4.06 26.48 36.84
CA CYS A 3 -4.00 25.31 35.96
C CYS A 3 -2.54 24.98 35.67
N ARG A 4 -2.00 23.95 36.33
CA ARG A 4 -0.66 23.41 36.03
C ARG A 4 -0.67 22.83 34.62
N SER A 5 0.10 23.42 33.71
CA SER A 5 0.40 22.81 32.42
C SER A 5 1.09 21.47 32.66
N THR A 6 0.49 20.38 32.19
CA THR A 6 1.02 19.02 32.33
C THR A 6 2.41 18.93 31.67
N GLY A 7 3.45 18.81 32.48
CA GLY A 7 4.86 18.75 32.09
C GLY A 7 5.22 17.41 31.43
N GLY A 8 4.76 17.21 30.20
CA GLY A 8 5.14 16.07 29.36
C GLY A 8 6.32 16.39 28.43
N ARG A 9 6.97 15.35 27.92
CA ARG A 9 8.02 15.47 26.89
C ARG A 9 7.50 16.27 25.69
N THR A 10 8.22 17.33 25.32
CA THR A 10 7.88 18.16 24.16
C THR A 10 7.91 17.35 22.87
N ARG A 11 7.01 17.70 21.95
CA ARG A 11 6.88 16.99 20.67
C ARG A 11 8.03 17.38 19.76
N ALA A 12 8.75 16.37 19.27
CA ALA A 12 9.82 16.55 18.27
C ALA A 12 9.32 16.92 16.86
N SER A 13 8.00 17.10 16.66
CA SER A 13 7.42 17.49 15.37
C SER A 13 6.36 18.57 15.55
N THR A 14 6.39 19.55 14.66
CA THR A 14 5.43 20.67 14.67
C THR A 14 4.08 20.26 14.08
N HIS A 15 3.04 21.04 14.36
CA HIS A 15 1.70 20.77 13.81
C HIS A 15 1.67 20.89 12.27
N ARG A 16 2.51 21.74 11.68
CA ARG A 16 2.66 21.88 10.23
C ARG A 16 3.34 20.66 9.60
N GLU A 17 4.40 20.13 10.21
CA GLU A 17 5.04 18.89 9.77
C GLU A 17 4.10 17.70 9.88
N ASN A 18 3.31 17.60 10.94
CA ASN A 18 2.36 16.50 11.11
C ASN A 18 1.28 16.52 10.01
N ARG A 19 0.76 17.71 9.69
CA ARG A 19 -0.18 17.87 8.56
C ARG A 19 0.47 17.49 7.24
N PHE A 20 1.71 17.92 7.02
CA PHE A 20 2.48 17.57 5.82
C PHE A 20 2.67 16.06 5.68
N ILE A 21 3.12 15.37 6.75
CA ILE A 21 3.31 13.93 6.78
C ILE A 21 2.02 13.20 6.35
N VAL A 22 0.89 13.59 6.93
CA VAL A 22 -0.41 12.98 6.63
C VAL A 22 -0.83 13.28 5.19
N SER A 23 -0.80 14.54 4.77
CA SER A 23 -1.24 14.94 3.42
C SER A 23 -0.40 14.32 2.32
N THR A 24 0.92 14.29 2.51
CA THR A 24 1.85 13.68 1.55
C THR A 24 1.63 12.18 1.45
N SER A 25 1.43 11.49 2.58
CA SER A 25 1.19 10.05 2.57
C SER A 25 -0.09 9.64 1.85
N LEU A 26 -1.15 10.46 1.94
CA LEU A 26 -2.43 10.18 1.30
C LEU A 26 -2.46 10.64 -0.16
N ARG A 27 -1.74 11.71 -0.51
CA ARG A 27 -1.64 12.19 -1.90
C ARG A 27 -0.89 11.20 -2.78
N ASN A 28 0.14 10.54 -2.25
CA ASN A 28 0.88 9.51 -2.95
C ASN A 28 1.15 8.31 -2.03
N VAL A 29 0.26 7.31 -2.08
CA VAL A 29 0.37 6.09 -1.27
C VAL A 29 1.58 5.23 -1.61
N PHE A 30 2.17 5.42 -2.80
CA PHE A 30 3.35 4.71 -3.30
C PHE A 30 4.66 5.49 -3.08
N LEU A 31 4.62 6.60 -2.34
CA LEU A 31 5.80 7.40 -2.09
C LEU A 31 6.89 6.57 -1.40
N THR A 32 8.11 6.64 -1.95
CA THR A 32 9.24 5.83 -1.47
C THR A 32 9.63 6.19 -0.03
N SER A 33 9.58 7.46 0.35
CA SER A 33 9.93 7.89 1.71
C SER A 33 9.38 9.27 2.05
N VAL A 34 8.36 9.31 2.91
CA VAL A 34 7.81 10.58 3.45
C VAL A 34 8.88 11.34 4.23
N LYS A 35 9.86 10.62 4.80
CA LYS A 35 11.02 11.21 5.49
C LYS A 35 11.87 12.05 4.54
N LYS A 36 12.13 11.55 3.32
CA LYS A 36 12.96 12.25 2.33
C LYS A 36 12.28 13.55 1.90
N GLU A 37 11.01 13.46 1.52
CA GLU A 37 10.23 14.62 1.08
C GLU A 37 10.04 15.66 2.20
N LEU A 38 9.81 15.22 3.44
CA LEU A 38 9.73 16.11 4.60
C LEU A 38 11.05 16.87 4.82
N ASN A 39 12.19 16.20 4.65
CA ASN A 39 13.50 16.83 4.80
C ASN A 39 13.78 17.80 3.65
N GLU A 40 13.44 17.46 2.41
CA GLU A 40 13.64 18.33 1.25
C GLU A 40 12.78 19.59 1.30
N VAL A 41 11.50 19.47 1.66
CA VAL A 41 10.57 20.60 1.65
C VAL A 41 10.68 21.47 2.90
N ARG A 42 10.99 20.88 4.06
CA ARG A 42 10.95 21.58 5.36
C ARG A 42 12.25 21.56 6.15
N GLY A 43 13.29 20.88 5.67
CA GLY A 43 14.56 20.72 6.41
C GLY A 43 14.41 19.93 7.73
N ALA A 44 13.26 19.28 7.95
CA ALA A 44 12.93 18.68 9.23
C ALA A 44 13.53 17.27 9.34
N LYS A 45 14.44 17.08 10.29
CA LYS A 45 15.06 15.78 10.61
C LYS A 45 14.15 14.93 11.50
N ALA A 46 13.06 14.41 10.93
CA ALA A 46 12.19 13.46 11.62
C ALA A 46 12.70 12.02 11.48
N SER A 47 12.63 11.24 12.57
CA SER A 47 12.90 9.80 12.52
C SER A 47 11.70 9.04 11.94
N ALA A 48 11.94 7.87 11.34
CA ALA A 48 10.88 7.00 10.83
C ALA A 48 9.85 6.63 11.92
N ARG A 49 10.31 6.48 13.16
CA ARG A 49 9.44 6.22 14.32
C ARG A 49 8.48 7.37 14.61
N ILE A 50 8.92 8.62 14.47
CA ILE A 50 8.04 9.79 14.64
C ILE A 50 6.99 9.79 13.53
N ILE A 51 7.41 9.61 12.28
CA ILE A 51 6.51 9.57 11.12
C ILE A 51 5.45 8.47 11.29
N GLY A 52 5.85 7.25 11.64
CA GLY A 52 4.92 6.15 11.89
C GLY A 52 3.91 6.44 13.01
N ARG A 53 4.33 7.07 14.12
CA ARG A 53 3.42 7.52 15.18
C ARG A 53 2.43 8.58 14.69
N ARG A 54 2.84 9.46 13.78
CA ARG A 54 1.98 10.50 13.20
C ARG A 54 0.96 9.93 12.22
N LEU A 55 1.33 8.89 11.46
CA LEU A 55 0.43 8.20 10.55
C LEU A 55 -0.57 7.31 11.30
N LYS A 56 -0.17 6.67 12.41
CA LYS A 56 -1.07 5.84 13.21
C LYS A 56 -2.23 6.62 13.85
N LYS A 57 -2.03 7.91 14.18
CA LYS A 57 -3.06 8.74 14.83
C LYS A 57 -4.34 8.90 13.98
N PRO A 58 -4.27 9.24 12.68
CA PRO A 58 -5.42 9.22 11.76
C PRO A 58 -5.68 7.82 11.14
N GLU A 59 -5.28 6.74 11.81
CA GLU A 59 -5.50 5.35 11.36
C GLU A 59 -4.85 4.98 10.02
N ILE A 60 -3.81 5.72 9.62
CA ILE A 60 -3.03 5.41 8.42
C ILE A 60 -2.01 4.35 8.79
N THR A 61 -2.20 3.16 8.22
CA THR A 61 -1.37 2.00 8.50
C THR A 61 -0.69 1.52 7.22
N SER A 62 0.40 0.79 7.41
CA SER A 62 1.11 0.16 6.31
C SER A 62 0.38 -1.11 5.86
N TYR A 63 0.14 -1.26 4.57
CA TYR A 63 -0.51 -2.40 3.95
C TYR A 63 0.32 -2.94 2.78
N ARG A 64 0.10 -4.20 2.39
CA ARG A 64 0.53 -4.67 1.07
C ARG A 64 -0.45 -4.09 0.03
N PRO A 65 0.03 -3.44 -1.04
CA PRO A 65 -0.85 -2.99 -2.10
C PRO A 65 -1.52 -4.21 -2.73
N THR A 66 -2.72 -4.03 -3.25
CA THR A 66 -3.38 -5.07 -4.02
C THR A 66 -2.90 -4.96 -5.45
N ASN A 67 -2.18 -5.98 -5.89
CA ASN A 67 -1.74 -6.10 -7.26
C ASN A 67 -2.69 -7.05 -7.99
N GLY A 68 -3.18 -6.62 -9.15
CA GLY A 68 -3.99 -7.43 -10.04
C GLY A 68 -4.18 -6.72 -11.37
N PRO A 69 -4.32 -7.46 -12.49
CA PRO A 69 -4.63 -6.86 -13.77
C PRO A 69 -5.98 -6.15 -13.69
N LYS A 70 -6.05 -4.92 -14.22
CA LYS A 70 -7.33 -4.22 -14.37
C LYS A 70 -8.17 -4.97 -15.40
N LEU A 71 -9.23 -5.62 -14.95
CA LEU A 71 -10.14 -6.34 -15.84
C LEU A 71 -11.14 -5.37 -16.46
N SER A 72 -11.06 -5.21 -17.78
CA SER A 72 -12.10 -4.57 -18.59
C SER A 72 -13.40 -5.39 -18.54
N ALA A 73 -14.53 -4.80 -18.95
CA ALA A 73 -15.79 -5.52 -19.05
C ALA A 73 -15.67 -6.75 -19.97
N ALA A 74 -14.98 -6.61 -21.11
CA ALA A 74 -14.72 -7.70 -22.04
C ALA A 74 -13.91 -8.84 -21.40
N HIS A 75 -12.84 -8.54 -20.64
CA HIS A 75 -12.07 -9.56 -19.94
C HIS A 75 -12.92 -10.33 -18.92
N ARG A 76 -13.80 -9.62 -18.21
CA ARG A 76 -14.71 -10.26 -17.24
C ARG A 76 -15.67 -11.21 -17.95
N GLN A 77 -16.27 -10.77 -19.05
CA GLN A 77 -17.20 -11.60 -19.82
C GLN A 77 -16.51 -12.85 -20.38
N ALA A 78 -15.34 -12.69 -21.00
CA ALA A 78 -14.57 -13.81 -21.55
C ALA A 78 -14.15 -14.82 -20.48
N ARG A 79 -13.75 -14.35 -19.29
CA ARG A 79 -13.44 -15.24 -18.15
C ARG A 79 -14.68 -15.98 -17.65
N MET A 80 -15.83 -15.29 -17.58
CA MET A 80 -17.10 -15.90 -17.17
C MET A 80 -17.59 -16.93 -18.18
N SER A 81 -17.48 -16.66 -19.49
CA SER A 81 -17.84 -17.64 -20.52
C SER A 81 -16.91 -18.85 -20.49
N PHE A 82 -15.59 -18.63 -20.38
CA PHE A 82 -14.61 -19.70 -20.26
C PHE A 82 -14.91 -20.59 -19.04
N GLY A 83 -15.23 -20.00 -17.89
CA GLY A 83 -15.57 -20.76 -16.68
C GLY A 83 -16.85 -21.59 -16.84
N ARG A 84 -17.86 -21.06 -17.55
CA ARG A 84 -19.12 -21.79 -17.82
C ARG A 84 -18.92 -22.95 -18.78
N GLU A 85 -18.17 -22.72 -19.85
CA GLU A 85 -17.88 -23.73 -20.87
C GLU A 85 -17.12 -24.93 -20.29
N HIS A 86 -16.21 -24.67 -19.36
CA HIS A 86 -15.33 -25.67 -18.77
C HIS A 86 -15.78 -26.17 -17.38
N LEU A 87 -16.97 -25.78 -16.92
CA LEU A 87 -17.46 -26.10 -15.57
C LEU A 87 -17.58 -27.60 -15.33
N ASN A 88 -18.03 -28.34 -16.33
CA ASN A 88 -18.30 -29.78 -16.26
C ASN A 88 -17.16 -30.64 -16.83
N ARG A 89 -15.96 -30.08 -17.04
CA ARG A 89 -14.83 -30.87 -17.55
C ARG A 89 -14.39 -31.91 -16.51
N THR A 90 -14.17 -33.13 -16.95
CA THR A 90 -13.66 -34.22 -16.12
C THR A 90 -12.15 -34.11 -15.92
N GLU A 91 -11.61 -34.78 -14.89
CA GLU A 91 -10.16 -34.80 -14.62
C GLU A 91 -9.36 -35.36 -15.80
N GLU A 92 -9.87 -36.38 -16.47
CA GLU A 92 -9.27 -36.96 -17.68
C GLU A 92 -9.14 -35.91 -18.79
N GLN A 93 -10.17 -35.08 -18.98
CA GLN A 93 -10.13 -34.00 -19.98
C GLN A 93 -9.12 -32.91 -19.63
N TRP A 94 -8.91 -32.63 -18.35
CA TRP A 94 -7.84 -31.72 -17.90
C TRP A 94 -6.45 -32.32 -18.09
N ALA A 95 -6.29 -33.63 -17.92
CA ALA A 95 -5.02 -34.33 -18.06
C ALA A 95 -4.43 -34.27 -19.49
N PHE A 96 -5.29 -34.13 -20.51
CA PHE A 96 -4.85 -33.96 -21.90
C PHE A 96 -4.37 -32.54 -22.24
N ILE A 97 -4.56 -31.56 -21.35
CA ILE A 97 -4.21 -30.16 -21.62
C ILE A 97 -2.82 -29.85 -21.08
N PHE A 98 -1.90 -29.49 -21.99
CA PHE A 98 -0.58 -29.01 -21.62
C PHE A 98 -0.59 -27.49 -21.45
N PHE A 99 -0.50 -27.03 -20.20
CA PHE A 99 -0.35 -25.61 -19.89
C PHE A 99 1.11 -25.19 -20.03
N SER A 100 1.35 -24.07 -20.71
CA SER A 100 2.66 -23.43 -20.78
C SER A 100 2.53 -21.96 -20.38
N ASP A 101 3.53 -21.45 -19.67
CA ASP A 101 3.67 -20.05 -19.31
C ASP A 101 5.16 -19.74 -19.10
N GLU A 102 5.53 -18.47 -19.24
CA GLU A 102 6.88 -18.00 -18.96
C GLU A 102 6.89 -17.31 -17.60
N CYS A 103 7.82 -17.71 -16.72
CA CYS A 103 8.02 -17.05 -15.44
C CYS A 103 9.42 -16.45 -15.33
N LYS A 104 9.50 -15.28 -14.68
CA LYS A 104 10.77 -14.62 -14.41
C LYS A 104 11.42 -15.23 -13.18
N THR A 105 12.71 -15.56 -13.28
CA THR A 105 13.55 -15.94 -12.14
C THR A 105 14.50 -14.77 -11.79
N CYS A 106 14.51 -14.36 -10.51
CA CYS A 106 15.33 -13.25 -10.04
C CYS A 106 16.47 -13.78 -9.16
N LEU A 107 17.72 -13.52 -9.54
CA LEU A 107 18.91 -13.92 -8.78
C LEU A 107 19.16 -13.01 -7.56
N THR A 108 18.82 -11.73 -7.65
CA THR A 108 18.96 -10.75 -6.56
C THR A 108 17.80 -9.75 -6.57
N GLY A 109 17.49 -9.21 -5.38
CA GLY A 109 16.42 -8.25 -5.18
C GLY A 109 15.06 -8.88 -4.85
N ALA A 110 14.27 -8.19 -4.03
CA ALA A 110 12.89 -8.58 -3.76
C ALA A 110 11.98 -8.01 -4.86
N ASP A 111 11.41 -8.87 -5.71
CA ASP A 111 10.37 -8.52 -6.70
C ASP A 111 8.99 -8.30 -6.05
N GLY A 112 8.96 -8.25 -4.72
CA GLY A 112 7.75 -8.06 -3.93
C GLY A 112 7.26 -6.62 -3.97
N PRO A 113 5.93 -6.40 -3.92
CA PRO A 113 5.39 -5.05 -3.90
C PRO A 113 5.84 -4.26 -2.68
N ARG A 114 6.20 -3.00 -2.91
CA ARG A 114 6.47 -2.04 -1.82
C ARG A 114 5.20 -1.80 -1.02
N ARG A 115 5.34 -1.73 0.30
CA ARG A 115 4.20 -1.45 1.20
C ARG A 115 3.71 -0.02 1.01
N VAL A 116 2.40 0.15 1.08
CA VAL A 116 1.72 1.45 0.93
C VAL A 116 1.15 1.89 2.27
N TYR A 117 1.06 3.19 2.51
CA TYR A 117 0.37 3.75 3.67
C TYR A 117 -1.00 4.25 3.23
N ARG A 118 -2.07 3.71 3.83
CA ARG A 118 -3.46 4.09 3.51
C ARG A 118 -4.35 3.89 4.73
N ARG A 119 -5.60 4.35 4.64
CA ARG A 119 -6.60 4.07 5.68
C ARG A 119 -7.19 2.66 5.52
N CYS A 120 -7.85 2.20 6.57
CA CYS A 120 -8.68 1.00 6.49
C CYS A 120 -9.80 1.22 5.45
N GLY A 121 -10.10 0.22 4.62
CA GLY A 121 -11.14 0.31 3.58
C GLY A 121 -10.69 0.84 2.22
N GLU A 122 -9.56 1.53 2.11
CA GLU A 122 -9.03 2.08 0.84
C GLU A 122 -8.27 1.03 0.02
N ARG A 123 -8.80 -0.20 -0.09
CA ARG A 123 -8.08 -1.32 -0.71
C ARG A 123 -7.82 -1.11 -2.20
N TYR A 124 -8.80 -0.55 -2.89
CA TYR A 124 -8.85 -0.35 -4.35
C TYR A 124 -8.96 1.14 -4.75
N ALA A 125 -8.76 2.04 -3.79
CA ALA A 125 -8.76 3.48 -4.02
C ALA A 125 -7.48 3.93 -4.75
#